data_AF-A0A3N4JDR7-F1
#
_entry.id   AF-A0A3N4JDR7-F1
#
_cell.length_a   1.000
_cell.length_b   1.000
_cell.length_c   1.000
_cell.angle_alpha   90.00
_cell.angle_beta   90.00
_cell.angle_gamma   90.00
#
_symmetry.space_group_name_H-M   'P 1'
#
loop_
_entity.id
_entity.type
_entity.pdbx_description
1 polymer ?
#
loop_
_entity_poly.entity_id
_entity_poly.type
_entity_poly.pdbx_seq_one_letter_code
_entity_poly.pdbx_strand_id
1 'polypeptide(L)' 'CCAQKTLSKQQDFLKQCGKLQEELEVRGYLVAFYPKFHCEFNWIEYYWGHAKWHAWNNCNYNIESL' A
#
# COMPACT_ATOMS: atom_id res chain seq x y z
N CYS A 1 -12.53 25.90 -9.86
CA CYS A 1 -11.87 25.47 -8.60
C CYS A 1 -10.35 25.68 -8.74
N CYS A 2 -9.85 26.87 -8.41
CA CYS A 2 -8.45 27.25 -8.59
C CYS A 2 -7.69 27.26 -7.24
N ALA A 3 -8.40 27.52 -6.13
CA ALA A 3 -7.84 27.59 -4.80
C ALA A 3 -7.17 26.27 -4.38
N GLN A 4 -7.80 25.12 -4.61
CA GLN A 4 -7.22 23.82 -4.25
C GLN A 4 -5.89 23.55 -4.98
N LYS A 5 -5.83 23.86 -6.28
CA LYS A 5 -4.61 23.68 -7.10
C LYS A 5 -3.51 24.68 -6.74
N THR A 6 -3.88 25.87 -6.28
CA THR A 6 -2.92 26.86 -5.76
C THR A 6 -2.41 26.44 -4.39
N LEU A 7 -3.27 25.92 -3.52
CA LEU A 7 -2.93 25.46 -2.19
C LEU A 7 -2.02 24.23 -2.23
N SER A 8 -2.31 23.26 -3.11
CA SER A 8 -1.49 22.05 -3.27
C SER A 8 -0.05 22.31 -3.76
N LYS A 9 0.22 23.52 -4.27
CA LYS A 9 1.54 23.95 -4.74
C LYS A 9 2.29 24.77 -3.69
N GLN A 10 1.67 25.10 -2.56
CA GLN A 10 2.34 25.79 -1.48
C GLN A 10 3.41 24.87 -0.85
N GLN A 11 4.46 25.49 -0.33
CA GLN A 11 5.65 24.76 0.10
C GLN A 11 5.40 23.86 1.31
N ASP A 12 4.49 24.26 2.20
CA ASP A 12 4.04 23.47 3.34
C ASP A 12 3.37 22.18 2.90
N PHE A 13 2.45 22.23 1.92
CA PHE A 13 1.79 21.04 1.37
C PHE A 13 2.76 20.11 0.65
N LEU A 14 3.74 20.64 -0.08
CA LEU A 14 4.75 19.84 -0.77
C LEU A 14 5.75 19.18 0.18
N LYS A 15 6.00 19.79 1.34
CA LYS A 15 6.91 19.27 2.37
C LYS A 15 6.22 18.37 3.39
N GLN A 16 4.90 18.43 3.49
CA GLN A 16 4.15 17.66 4.47
C GLN A 16 4.29 16.17 4.21
N CYS A 17 4.82 15.44 5.18
CA CYS A 17 4.84 13.98 5.15
C CYS A 17 3.45 13.44 5.47
N GLY A 18 3.12 12.26 4.93
CA GLY A 18 1.85 11.62 5.24
C GLY A 18 1.81 11.22 6.72
N LYS A 19 0.68 11.47 7.41
CA LYS A 19 0.53 11.12 8.84
C LYS A 19 0.92 9.66 9.14
N LEU A 20 0.53 8.72 8.27
CA LEU A 20 0.90 7.31 8.43
C LEU A 20 2.41 7.07 8.31
N GLN A 21 3.08 7.78 7.40
CA GLN A 21 4.53 7.69 7.26
C GLN A 21 5.21 8.20 8.53
N GLU A 22 4.80 9.36 9.05
CA GLU A 22 5.33 9.94 10.28
C GLU A 22 5.17 8.98 11.48
N GLU A 23 3.97 8.41 11.68
CA GLU A 23 3.69 7.48 12.78
C GLU A 23 4.50 6.17 12.68
N LEU A 24 4.75 5.68 11.46
CA LEU A 24 5.54 4.47 11.22
C LEU A 24 7.03 4.73 11.44
N GLU A 25 7.55 5.85 10.93
CA GLU A 25 8.95 6.25 11.08
C GLU A 25 9.29 6.53 12.54
N VAL A 26 8.39 7.16 13.31
CA VAL A 26 8.55 7.38 14.78
C VAL A 26 8.68 6.04 15.53
N ARG A 27 8.03 4.99 15.04
CA ARG A 27 8.14 3.63 15.61
C ARG A 27 9.34 2.85 15.09
N GLY A 28 10.15 3.44 14.19
CA GLY A 28 11.33 2.83 13.59
C GLY A 28 11.05 1.90 12.41
N TYR A 29 9.85 1.94 11.83
CA TYR A 29 9.53 1.14 10.64
C TYR A 29 10.00 1.84 9.35
N LEU A 30 10.45 1.03 8.39
CA LEU A 30 10.75 1.49 7.04
C LEU A 30 9.45 1.63 6.23
N VAL A 31 9.24 2.80 5.61
CA VAL A 31 8.13 3.05 4.69
C VAL A 31 8.66 3.04 3.26
N ALA A 32 8.21 2.09 2.45
CA ALA A 32 8.58 1.98 1.04
C ALA A 32 7.39 2.33 0.14
N PHE A 33 7.57 3.29 -0.77
CA PHE A 33 6.57 3.67 -1.75
C PHE A 33 6.87 3.01 -3.10
N TYR A 34 5.89 2.27 -3.62
CA TYR A 34 5.99 1.63 -4.93
C TYR A 34 5.39 2.50 -6.04
N PRO A 35 5.86 2.39 -7.28
CA PRO A 35 5.24 3.05 -8.41
C PRO A 35 3.77 2.64 -8.56
N LYS A 36 2.91 3.61 -8.88
CA LYS A 36 1.49 3.36 -9.08
C LYS A 36 1.27 2.46 -10.29
N PHE A 37 0.42 1.45 -10.16
CA PHE A 37 0.08 0.47 -11.20
C PHE A 37 1.19 -0.51 -11.60
N HIS A 38 2.24 -0.62 -10.81
CA HIS A 38 3.30 -1.60 -11.00
C HIS A 38 3.30 -2.62 -9.86
N CYS A 39 2.37 -3.57 -9.91
CA CYS A 39 2.23 -4.61 -8.88
C CYS A 39 3.39 -5.61 -8.86
N GLU A 40 4.14 -5.72 -9.96
CA GLU A 40 5.32 -6.57 -10.09
C GLU A 40 6.44 -6.22 -9.09
N PHE A 41 6.48 -4.98 -8.60
CA PHE A 41 7.44 -4.56 -7.58
C PHE A 41 6.96 -4.86 -6.17
N ASN A 42 5.68 -5.15 -5.97
CA ASN A 42 5.13 -5.42 -4.66
C ASN A 42 5.29 -6.91 -4.30
N TRP A 43 6.31 -7.21 -3.52
CA TRP A 43 6.67 -8.58 -3.11
C TRP A 43 5.50 -9.41 -2.55
N ILE A 44 4.55 -8.77 -1.85
CA ILE A 44 3.39 -9.47 -1.25
C ILE A 44 2.46 -10.11 -2.29
N GLU A 45 2.42 -9.57 -3.51
CA GLU A 45 1.57 -10.08 -4.60
C GLU A 45 2.01 -11.49 -5.03
N TYR A 46 3.30 -11.80 -4.93
CA TYR A 46 3.81 -13.15 -5.18
C TYR A 46 3.25 -14.16 -4.18
N TYR A 47 3.28 -13.82 -2.90
CA TYR A 47 2.74 -14.65 -1.83
C TYR A 47 1.23 -14.84 -1.99
N TRP A 48 0.49 -13.77 -2.31
CA TRP A 48 -0.95 -13.85 -2.56
C TRP A 48 -1.28 -14.69 -3.80
N GLY A 49 -0.48 -14.60 -4.86
CA GLY A 49 -0.62 -15.45 -6.04
C GLY A 49 -0.48 -16.93 -5.69
N HIS A 50 0.57 -17.28 -4.94
CA HIS A 50 0.80 -18.65 -4.50
C HIS A 50 -0.28 -19.14 -3.53
N ALA A 51 -0.66 -18.33 -2.55
CA ALA A 51 -1.71 -18.66 -1.59
C ALA A 51 -3.07 -18.93 -2.29
N LYS A 52 -3.45 -18.10 -3.27
CA LYS A 52 -4.65 -18.31 -4.08
C LYS A 52 -4.57 -19.60 -4.90
N TRP A 53 -3.44 -19.86 -5.55
CA TRP A 53 -3.24 -21.10 -6.29
C TRP A 53 -3.39 -22.32 -5.38
N HIS A 54 -2.78 -22.30 -4.21
CA HIS A 54 -2.93 -23.38 -3.24
C HIS A 54 -4.39 -23.55 -2.80
N ALA A 55 -5.07 -22.47 -2.45
CA ALA A 55 -6.47 -22.52 -2.04
C ALA A 55 -7.38 -23.07 -3.15
N TRP A 56 -7.15 -22.72 -4.42
CA TRP A 56 -7.95 -23.24 -5.55
C TRP A 56 -7.84 -24.76 -5.70
N ASN A 57 -6.67 -25.32 -5.42
CA ASN A 57 -6.44 -26.75 -5.60
C ASN A 57 -6.80 -27.57 -4.36
N ASN A 58 -6.86 -26.96 -3.17
CA ASN A 58 -6.88 -27.70 -1.90
C ASN A 58 -8.01 -27.29 -0.93
N CYS A 59 -8.73 -26.18 -1.18
CA CYS A 59 -9.70 -25.65 -0.23
C CYS A 59 -11.11 -25.55 -0.82
N ASN A 60 -12.11 -25.78 0.02
CA ASN A 60 -13.53 -25.75 -0.38
C ASN A 60 -14.18 -24.37 -0.20
N TYR A 61 -13.37 -23.31 -0.02
CA TYR A 61 -13.80 -21.90 0.10
C TYR A 61 -14.95 -21.65 1.09
N ASN A 62 -15.08 -22.50 2.12
CA ASN A 62 -15.99 -22.24 3.23
C ASN A 62 -15.21 -21.50 4.33
N ILE A 63 -15.90 -20.62 5.08
CA ILE A 63 -15.28 -19.81 6.13
C ILE A 63 -14.65 -20.66 7.24
N GLU A 64 -15.17 -21.86 7.49
CA GLU A 64 -14.66 -22.80 8.50
C GLU A 64 -13.37 -23.52 8.06
N SER A 65 -13.07 -23.52 6.76
CA SER A 65 -11.94 -24.18 6.11
C SER A 65 -10.83 -23.22 5.68
N LEU A 66 -11.02 -21.92 5.94
CA LEU A 66 -10.06 -20.83 5.74
C LEU A 66 -9.22 -20.64 7.00
#